data_AF-A0A7S8EA32-F1
#
_entry.id   AF-A0A7S8EA32-F1
#
_cell.length_a   1.000
_cell.length_b   1.000
_cell.length_c   1.000
_cell.angle_alpha   90.00
_cell.angle_beta   90.00
_cell.angle_gamma   90.00
#
_symmetry.space_group_name_H-M   'P 1'
#
loop_
_entity.id
_entity.type
_entity.pdbx_description
1 polymer ?
#
loop_
_entity_poly.entity_id
_entity_poly.type
_entity_poly.pdbx_seq_one_letter_code
_entity_poly.pdbx_strand_id
1 'polypeptide(L)'
;MEDATQRFKIEGMTCSSCAFHAEKALQKIDGVKAAFVDSWHKGRAELVSKGGHVPISEIEQALAEAGYQYAEIDPNELEEPISNGSISTLLLIVLMLIGFGLIAFVFLNNRQSLPLNIGNVDVNAQVSAEGSILPVISTNNAPDDMSFSSNGEAPLVNAVGEVHIPDPDKAVTVVLAGLAGCSTCGVEAQYLSNILDDYGSQNLRIVFVDVYNWSGSDNLAWFANVLDATNLTWAVDTTDTFRDTYAVDVDSTLIMNREGNILYRDNFITEEATLREQIDLALQQSG
;
A
#
# COMPACT_ATOMS: atom_id res chain seq x y z
N MET A 1 -8.42 -30.28 -13.15
CA MET A 1 -7.12 -30.36 -12.45
C MET A 1 -7.11 -29.23 -11.47
N GLU A 2 -6.91 -29.56 -10.20
CA GLU A 2 -6.84 -28.61 -9.09
C GLU A 2 -5.50 -27.87 -9.13
N ASP A 3 -5.51 -26.61 -8.70
CA ASP A 3 -4.29 -25.81 -8.59
C ASP A 3 -3.51 -26.25 -7.35
N ALA A 4 -2.18 -26.21 -7.42
CA ALA A 4 -1.31 -26.63 -6.34
C ALA A 4 -0.47 -25.45 -5.84
N THR A 5 -0.38 -25.31 -4.52
CA THR A 5 0.32 -24.21 -3.86
C THR A 5 1.57 -24.71 -3.16
N GLN A 6 2.73 -24.14 -3.51
CA GLN A 6 4.02 -24.40 -2.86
C GLN A 6 4.50 -23.16 -2.14
N ARG A 7 5.01 -23.33 -0.92
CA ARG A 7 5.60 -22.25 -0.13
C ARG A 7 7.06 -22.56 0.14
N PHE A 8 7.89 -21.54 0.04
CA PHE A 8 9.34 -21.64 0.28
C PHE A 8 9.92 -20.27 0.63
N LYS A 9 11.19 -20.24 1.00
CA LYS A 9 11.95 -19.03 1.24
C LYS A 9 12.87 -18.70 0.06
N ILE A 10 13.14 -17.42 -0.10
CA ILE A 10 14.08 -16.87 -1.06
C ILE A 10 15.10 -16.03 -0.28
N GLU A 11 16.37 -16.35 -0.45
CA GLU A 11 17.49 -15.63 0.15
C GLU A 11 18.22 -14.77 -0.89
N GLY A 12 18.97 -13.77 -0.40
CA GLY A 12 19.75 -12.86 -1.25
C GLY A 12 19.00 -11.62 -1.75
N MET A 13 17.73 -11.46 -1.39
CA MET A 13 16.97 -10.23 -1.66
C MET A 13 17.31 -9.15 -0.64
N THR A 14 17.49 -7.91 -1.09
CA THR A 14 17.88 -6.78 -0.23
C THR A 14 16.97 -5.55 -0.34
N CYS A 15 15.95 -5.59 -1.20
CA CYS A 15 14.96 -4.52 -1.35
C CYS A 15 13.67 -5.05 -1.99
N SER A 16 12.60 -4.25 -1.98
CA SER A 16 11.29 -4.61 -2.56
C SER A 16 11.39 -4.94 -4.06
N SER A 17 12.25 -4.25 -4.82
CA SER A 17 12.48 -4.56 -6.24
C SER A 17 13.13 -5.94 -6.45
N CYS A 18 13.93 -6.44 -5.50
CA CYS A 18 14.46 -7.80 -5.55
C CYS A 18 13.37 -8.86 -5.38
N ALA A 19 12.38 -8.61 -4.51
CA ALA A 19 11.25 -9.51 -4.32
C ALA A 19 10.45 -9.69 -5.61
N PHE A 20 10.14 -8.57 -6.30
CA PHE A 20 9.44 -8.63 -7.58
C PHE A 20 10.27 -9.28 -8.69
N HIS A 21 11.59 -9.04 -8.73
CA HIS A 21 12.45 -9.71 -9.71
C HIS A 21 12.43 -11.24 -9.51
N ALA A 22 12.42 -11.69 -8.25
CA ALA A 22 12.26 -13.11 -7.91
C ALA A 22 10.87 -13.62 -8.32
N GLU A 23 9.78 -12.90 -8.04
CA GLU A 23 8.43 -13.25 -8.50
C GLU A 23 8.37 -13.41 -10.02
N LYS A 24 8.95 -12.46 -10.77
CA LYS A 24 8.96 -12.49 -12.24
C LYS A 24 9.77 -13.64 -12.78
N ALA A 25 10.86 -14.03 -12.11
CA ALA A 25 11.61 -15.22 -12.48
C ALA A 25 10.76 -16.49 -12.28
N LEU A 26 10.05 -16.58 -11.15
CA LEU A 26 9.16 -17.70 -10.85
C LEU A 26 7.95 -17.79 -11.79
N GLN A 27 7.36 -16.65 -12.17
CA GLN A 27 6.23 -16.58 -13.12
C GLN A 27 6.58 -17.06 -14.53
N LYS A 28 7.88 -17.12 -14.89
CA LYS A 28 8.33 -17.63 -16.19
C LYS A 28 8.41 -19.16 -16.25
N ILE A 29 8.32 -19.85 -15.12
CA ILE A 29 8.37 -21.31 -15.09
C ILE A 29 7.07 -21.85 -15.71
N ASP A 30 7.20 -22.81 -16.62
CA ASP A 30 6.06 -23.41 -17.31
C ASP A 30 5.09 -24.06 -16.30
N GLY A 31 3.81 -23.72 -16.43
CA GLY A 31 2.76 -24.22 -15.54
C GLY A 31 2.54 -23.41 -14.27
N VAL A 32 3.36 -22.39 -13.98
CA VAL A 32 3.07 -21.40 -12.93
C VAL A 32 1.94 -20.47 -13.39
N LYS A 33 0.93 -20.32 -12.53
CA LYS A 33 -0.17 -19.36 -12.72
C LYS A 33 0.11 -18.03 -12.02
N ALA A 34 0.68 -18.10 -10.83
CA ALA A 34 1.00 -16.95 -10.01
C ALA A 34 2.19 -17.27 -9.12
N ALA A 35 3.03 -16.26 -8.88
CA ALA A 35 4.06 -16.28 -7.85
C ALA A 35 3.96 -14.96 -7.09
N PHE A 36 4.03 -15.05 -5.77
CA PHE A 36 3.95 -13.92 -4.84
C PHE A 36 5.06 -14.04 -3.78
N VAL A 37 5.68 -12.93 -3.42
CA VAL A 37 6.71 -12.80 -2.40
C VAL A 37 6.26 -11.71 -1.42
N ASP A 38 5.93 -12.12 -0.19
CA ASP A 38 5.32 -11.27 0.85
C ASP A 38 6.17 -10.02 1.15
N SER A 39 7.46 -10.21 1.42
CA SER A 39 8.40 -9.10 1.54
C SER A 39 9.84 -9.58 1.47
N TRP A 40 10.74 -8.73 0.96
CA TRP A 40 12.16 -9.04 0.82
C TRP A 40 12.84 -9.40 2.15
N HIS A 41 12.41 -8.82 3.27
CA HIS A 41 12.99 -9.08 4.59
C HIS A 41 12.60 -10.44 5.19
N LYS A 42 11.40 -10.96 4.87
CA LYS A 42 10.94 -12.29 5.34
C LYS A 42 11.29 -13.40 4.36
N GLY A 43 11.47 -13.06 3.08
CA GLY A 43 11.84 -13.98 2.01
C GLY A 43 10.76 -15.01 1.68
N ARG A 44 9.54 -14.91 2.23
CA ARG A 44 8.48 -15.92 2.03
C ARG A 44 7.87 -15.78 0.64
N ALA A 45 7.82 -16.88 -0.10
CA ALA A 45 7.22 -16.97 -1.43
C ALA A 45 6.10 -18.02 -1.46
N GLU A 46 5.05 -17.72 -2.22
CA GLU A 46 3.96 -18.63 -2.55
C GLU A 46 3.84 -18.76 -4.07
N LEU A 47 3.87 -20.01 -4.55
CA LEU A 47 3.80 -20.36 -5.97
C LEU A 47 2.53 -21.19 -6.23
N VAL A 48 1.68 -20.69 -7.13
CA VAL A 48 0.47 -21.39 -7.57
C VAL A 48 0.70 -21.94 -8.97
N SER A 49 0.52 -23.25 -9.13
CA SER A 49 0.81 -23.97 -10.38
C SER A 49 -0.34 -24.86 -10.83
N LYS A 50 -0.44 -25.07 -12.14
CA LYS A 50 -1.53 -25.80 -12.79
C LYS A 50 -1.13 -27.26 -13.00
N GLY A 51 -1.82 -28.17 -12.34
CA GLY A 51 -1.62 -29.61 -12.57
C GLY A 51 -0.61 -30.30 -11.66
N GLY A 52 -0.24 -29.67 -10.53
CA GLY A 52 0.65 -30.23 -9.51
C GLY A 52 1.82 -29.30 -9.21
N HIS A 53 2.62 -29.68 -8.22
CA HIS A 53 3.80 -28.92 -7.80
C HIS A 53 4.85 -28.85 -8.91
N VAL A 54 5.42 -27.65 -9.10
CA VAL A 54 6.62 -27.40 -9.89
C VAL A 54 7.81 -28.10 -9.20
N PRO A 55 8.68 -28.79 -9.95
CA PRO A 55 9.90 -29.37 -9.39
C PRO A 55 10.79 -28.32 -8.73
N ILE A 56 11.29 -28.62 -7.53
CA ILE A 56 12.16 -27.70 -6.77
C ILE A 56 13.38 -27.27 -7.60
N SER A 57 13.93 -28.15 -8.42
CA SER A 57 15.06 -27.83 -9.31
C SER A 57 14.75 -26.73 -10.32
N GLU A 58 13.51 -26.61 -10.80
CA GLU A 58 13.10 -25.55 -11.73
C GLU A 58 12.96 -24.21 -10.99
N ILE A 59 12.46 -24.25 -9.74
CA ILE A 59 12.39 -23.09 -8.85
C ILE A 59 13.79 -22.59 -8.51
N GLU A 60 14.69 -23.49 -8.11
CA GLU A 60 16.09 -23.20 -7.81
C GLU A 60 16.80 -22.56 -9.01
N GLN A 61 16.60 -23.13 -10.21
CA GLN A 61 17.20 -22.60 -11.42
C GLN A 61 16.69 -21.18 -11.75
N ALA A 62 15.38 -20.97 -11.72
CA ALA A 62 14.79 -19.66 -12.01
C ALA A 62 15.27 -18.58 -11.03
N LEU A 63 15.36 -18.92 -9.73
CA LEU A 63 15.89 -18.02 -8.71
C LEU A 63 17.38 -17.77 -8.89
N ALA A 64 18.18 -18.79 -9.16
CA ALA A 64 19.61 -18.65 -9.38
C ALA A 64 19.94 -17.77 -10.60
N GLU A 65 19.20 -17.92 -11.70
CA GLU A 65 19.30 -17.04 -12.88
C GLU A 65 18.94 -15.58 -12.57
N ALA A 66 18.04 -15.36 -11.61
CA ALA A 66 17.68 -14.03 -11.11
C ALA A 66 18.62 -13.50 -10.01
N GLY A 67 19.58 -14.30 -9.54
CA GLY A 67 20.56 -13.93 -8.51
C GLY A 67 20.14 -14.23 -7.07
N TYR A 68 19.15 -15.09 -6.87
CA TYR A 68 18.60 -15.46 -5.56
C TYR A 68 18.77 -16.94 -5.24
N GLN A 69 18.57 -17.31 -3.98
CA GLN A 69 18.73 -18.69 -3.52
C GLN A 69 17.41 -19.22 -2.96
N TYR A 70 17.06 -20.45 -3.32
CA TYR A 70 15.95 -21.17 -2.70
C TYR A 70 16.35 -21.61 -1.28
N ALA A 71 15.42 -21.47 -0.34
CA ALA A 71 15.52 -22.03 0.99
C ALA A 71 14.21 -22.73 1.37
N GLU A 72 14.32 -23.85 2.07
CA GLU A 72 13.14 -24.55 2.58
C GLU A 72 12.52 -23.74 3.74
N ILE A 73 11.18 -23.70 3.81
CA ILE A 73 10.50 -23.12 4.96
C ILE A 73 10.59 -24.10 6.13
N ASP A 74 11.06 -23.62 7.29
CA ASP A 74 10.93 -24.38 8.54
C ASP A 74 9.43 -24.51 8.87
N PRO A 75 8.88 -25.73 9.03
CA PRO A 75 7.48 -25.93 9.42
C PRO A 75 7.07 -25.16 10.69
N ASN A 76 8.02 -24.80 11.56
CA ASN A 76 7.78 -24.02 12.77
C ASN A 76 7.64 -22.50 12.51
N GLU A 77 7.94 -22.01 11.30
CA GLU A 77 7.75 -20.60 10.89
C GLU A 77 6.37 -20.35 10.25
N LEU A 78 5.55 -21.39 10.04
CA LEU A 78 4.17 -21.27 9.57
C LEU A 78 3.21 -20.80 10.67
N GLU A 79 3.63 -20.89 11.93
CA GLU A 79 2.95 -20.30 13.08
C GLU A 79 3.72 -19.04 13.48
N GLU A 80 3.10 -17.85 13.41
CA GLU A 80 3.74 -16.66 13.95
C GLU A 80 3.97 -16.88 15.46
N PRO A 81 5.23 -16.85 15.95
CA PRO A 81 5.47 -17.00 17.37
C PRO A 81 4.86 -15.78 18.08
N ILE A 82 3.98 -16.05 19.04
CA ILE A 82 3.56 -15.04 20.02
C ILE A 82 4.85 -14.53 20.65
N SER A 83 5.30 -13.36 20.19
CA SER A 83 6.51 -12.70 20.67
C SER A 83 6.44 -12.64 22.19
N ASN A 84 7.50 -13.13 22.85
CA ASN A 84 7.64 -13.22 24.29
C ASN A 84 7.81 -11.81 24.88
N GLY A 85 6.74 -11.02 24.80
CA GLY A 85 6.58 -9.68 25.32
C GLY A 85 5.44 -9.68 26.32
N SER A 86 5.80 -9.93 27.58
CA SER A 86 5.05 -9.58 28.78
C SER A 86 3.83 -10.43 29.11
N ILE A 87 3.91 -11.08 30.28
CA ILE A 87 2.78 -11.58 31.09
C ILE A 87 1.65 -10.53 31.19
N SER A 88 1.95 -9.24 30.97
CA SER A 88 0.99 -8.14 30.82
C SER A 88 -0.04 -8.34 29.71
N THR A 89 0.33 -8.86 28.54
CA THR A 89 -0.60 -8.99 27.40
C THR A 89 -1.65 -10.07 27.66
N LEU A 90 -1.24 -11.20 28.24
CA LEU A 90 -2.16 -12.27 28.64
C LEU A 90 -3.11 -11.81 29.76
N LEU A 91 -2.60 -11.03 30.71
CA LEU A 91 -3.40 -10.44 31.79
C LEU A 91 -4.41 -9.41 31.24
N LEU A 92 -4.03 -8.59 30.27
CA LEU A 92 -4.94 -7.68 29.58
C LEU A 92 -6.03 -8.42 28.80
N ILE A 93 -5.69 -9.50 28.09
CA ILE A 93 -6.67 -10.34 27.38
C ILE A 93 -7.65 -10.98 28.38
N VAL A 94 -7.16 -11.51 29.51
CA VAL A 94 -8.02 -12.09 30.55
C VAL A 94 -8.92 -11.02 31.18
N LEU A 95 -8.40 -9.81 31.46
CA LEU A 95 -9.21 -8.69 31.95
C LEU A 95 -10.24 -8.22 30.92
N MET A 96 -9.89 -8.20 29.64
CA MET A 96 -10.82 -7.91 28.56
C MET A 96 -11.89 -8.98 28.43
N LEU A 97 -11.57 -10.27 28.60
CA LEU A 97 -12.56 -11.36 28.58
C LEU A 97 -13.49 -11.32 29.79
N ILE A 98 -12.97 -11.03 30.98
CA ILE A 98 -13.77 -10.85 32.20
C ILE A 98 -14.63 -9.58 32.08
N GLY A 99 -14.07 -8.48 31.57
CA GLY A 99 -14.76 -7.23 31.31
C GLY A 99 -15.85 -7.38 30.26
N PHE A 100 -15.55 -8.05 29.15
CA PHE A 100 -16.50 -8.37 28.09
C PHE A 100 -17.59 -9.32 28.60
N GLY A 101 -17.26 -10.28 29.46
CA GLY A 101 -18.24 -11.13 30.15
C GLY A 101 -19.17 -10.34 31.08
N LEU A 102 -18.65 -9.35 31.81
CA LEU A 102 -19.44 -8.46 32.64
C LEU A 102 -20.32 -7.51 31.81
N ILE A 103 -19.78 -6.97 30.72
CA ILE A 103 -20.52 -6.11 29.78
C ILE A 103 -21.61 -6.93 29.09
N ALA A 104 -21.31 -8.15 28.63
CA ALA A 104 -22.27 -9.09 28.07
C ALA A 104 -23.32 -9.50 29.12
N PHE A 105 -22.95 -9.72 30.37
CA PHE A 105 -23.90 -10.00 31.45
C PHE A 105 -24.83 -8.81 31.72
N VAL A 106 -24.30 -7.59 31.73
CA VAL A 106 -25.09 -6.35 31.82
C VAL A 106 -26.00 -6.19 30.60
N PHE A 107 -25.51 -6.47 29.38
CA PHE A 107 -26.29 -6.41 28.14
C PHE A 107 -27.39 -7.50 28.06
N LEU A 108 -27.10 -8.71 28.53
CA LEU A 108 -28.05 -9.82 28.58
C LEU A 108 -29.16 -9.56 29.62
N ASN A 109 -28.82 -8.90 30.74
CA ASN A 109 -29.79 -8.53 31.77
C ASN A 109 -30.50 -7.20 31.51
N ASN A 110 -29.92 -6.29 30.74
CA ASN A 110 -30.47 -4.98 30.44
C ASN A 110 -31.05 -4.97 29.02
N ARG A 111 -32.17 -5.68 28.83
CA ARG A 111 -32.96 -5.65 27.59
C ARG A 111 -33.52 -4.24 27.35
N GLN A 112 -32.74 -3.39 26.72
CA GLN A 112 -33.27 -2.38 25.80
C GLN A 112 -32.69 -2.66 24.41
N SER A 113 -33.59 -3.04 23.51
CA SER A 113 -33.31 -3.51 22.16
C SER A 113 -32.76 -2.38 21.28
N LEU A 114 -31.48 -2.49 20.90
CA LEU A 114 -30.97 -1.86 19.68
C LEU A 114 -30.96 -2.92 18.56
N PRO A 115 -31.57 -2.66 17.40
CA PRO A 115 -31.53 -3.61 16.30
C PRO A 115 -30.19 -3.48 15.57
N LEU A 116 -29.34 -4.49 15.66
CA LEU A 116 -28.25 -4.68 14.71
C LEU A 116 -28.65 -5.81 13.75
N ASN A 117 -28.97 -5.39 12.53
CA ASN A 117 -29.20 -6.26 11.39
C ASN A 117 -27.83 -6.71 10.87
N ILE A 118 -27.47 -7.97 11.10
CA ILE A 118 -26.25 -8.56 10.54
C ILE A 118 -26.66 -9.40 9.34
N GLY A 119 -26.60 -8.78 8.15
CA GLY A 119 -26.64 -9.47 6.87
C GLY A 119 -25.29 -10.10 6.54
N ASN A 120 -25.33 -11.17 5.76
CA ASN A 120 -24.22 -12.06 5.39
C ASN A 120 -22.94 -11.33 4.95
N VAL A 121 -21.79 -11.86 5.38
CA VAL A 121 -20.45 -11.44 4.93
C VAL A 121 -20.20 -12.00 3.53
N ASP A 122 -20.02 -11.11 2.57
CA ASP A 122 -19.65 -11.40 1.18
C ASP A 122 -18.12 -11.29 1.04
N VAL A 123 -17.48 -12.24 0.37
CA VAL A 123 -16.00 -12.34 0.25
C VAL A 123 -15.44 -11.41 -0.84
N ASN A 124 -16.27 -10.50 -1.35
CA ASN A 124 -15.90 -9.37 -2.20
C ASN A 124 -15.92 -8.06 -1.41
N ALA A 125 -15.55 -8.10 -0.11
CA ALA A 125 -15.62 -6.94 0.76
C ALA A 125 -14.78 -5.78 0.18
N GLN A 126 -15.48 -4.84 -0.45
CA GLN A 126 -15.01 -3.48 -0.66
C GLN A 126 -14.42 -2.99 0.66
N VAL A 127 -13.21 -2.46 0.59
CA VAL A 127 -12.59 -1.74 1.71
C VAL A 127 -13.63 -0.73 2.20
N SER A 128 -14.10 -0.96 3.42
CA SER A 128 -15.24 -0.24 4.01
C SER A 128 -14.86 1.21 4.29
N ALA A 129 -15.19 2.10 3.36
CA ALA A 129 -15.80 3.44 3.51
C ALA A 129 -15.37 4.41 4.63
N GLU A 130 -14.24 4.23 5.31
CA GLU A 130 -13.58 5.30 6.07
C GLU A 130 -12.32 5.69 5.29
N GLY A 131 -12.47 6.63 4.36
CA GLY A 131 -11.35 7.20 3.63
C GLY A 131 -10.28 7.80 4.56
N SER A 132 -9.07 7.98 4.07
CA SER A 132 -7.98 8.61 4.84
C SER A 132 -8.06 10.14 4.78
N ILE A 133 -7.74 10.79 5.89
CA ILE A 133 -7.52 12.25 5.95
C ILE A 133 -6.04 12.48 6.19
N LEU A 134 -5.38 13.13 5.24
CA LEU A 134 -3.93 13.35 5.30
C LEU A 134 -3.61 14.84 5.35
N PRO A 135 -2.61 15.26 6.16
CA PRO A 135 -2.12 16.63 6.16
C PRO A 135 -1.52 16.98 4.79
N VAL A 136 -1.91 18.13 4.25
CA VAL A 136 -1.40 18.70 3.01
C VAL A 136 -0.33 19.73 3.32
N ILE A 137 0.79 19.65 2.59
CA ILE A 137 1.91 20.59 2.70
C ILE A 137 1.79 21.73 1.67
N SER A 138 2.45 22.85 1.93
CA SER A 138 2.56 23.96 0.97
C SER A 138 3.80 23.80 0.10
N THR A 139 3.65 23.99 -1.20
CA THR A 139 4.76 24.02 -2.16
C THR A 139 5.31 25.43 -2.42
N ASN A 140 4.65 26.49 -1.91
CA ASN A 140 4.96 27.89 -2.24
C ASN A 140 6.25 28.43 -1.60
N ASN A 141 6.75 27.81 -0.53
CA ASN A 141 7.93 28.27 0.22
C ASN A 141 8.94 27.13 0.37
N ALA A 142 9.14 26.36 -0.69
CA ALA A 142 10.12 25.29 -0.69
C ALA A 142 11.55 25.83 -0.46
N PRO A 143 12.41 25.10 0.27
CA PRO A 143 13.83 25.45 0.36
C PRO A 143 14.50 25.33 -1.01
N ASP A 144 15.67 25.96 -1.19
CA ASP A 144 16.44 25.88 -2.44
C ASP A 144 17.11 24.51 -2.63
N ASP A 145 17.42 23.82 -1.53
CA ASP A 145 18.07 22.52 -1.48
C ASP A 145 17.40 21.54 -0.50
N MET A 146 17.61 20.25 -0.75
CA MET A 146 17.13 19.18 0.12
C MET A 146 18.05 19.07 1.34
N SER A 147 17.48 19.06 2.55
CA SER A 147 18.24 18.99 3.80
C SER A 147 17.80 17.79 4.65
N PHE A 148 18.74 16.94 5.04
CA PHE A 148 18.44 15.77 5.87
C PHE A 148 18.78 16.05 7.33
N SER A 149 17.81 15.91 8.22
CA SER A 149 18.05 15.99 9.66
C SER A 149 18.87 14.77 10.11
N SER A 150 20.06 15.01 10.64
CA SER A 150 20.95 13.96 11.17
C SER A 150 20.55 13.45 12.57
N ASN A 151 19.49 14.00 13.16
CA ASN A 151 19.28 13.94 14.61
C ASN A 151 18.33 12.81 15.05
N GLY A 152 17.78 12.04 14.11
CA GLY A 152 16.88 10.91 14.40
C GLY A 152 15.49 11.30 14.94
N GLU A 153 15.17 12.60 14.99
CA GLU A 153 13.81 13.08 15.28
C GLU A 153 12.93 12.92 14.04
N ALA A 154 11.66 12.55 14.25
CA ALA A 154 10.67 12.48 13.19
C ALA A 154 10.56 13.87 12.51
N PRO A 155 10.62 13.95 11.17
CA PRO A 155 10.61 15.23 10.49
C PRO A 155 9.29 15.98 10.70
N LEU A 156 9.40 17.31 10.87
CA LEU A 156 8.24 18.17 11.05
C LEU A 156 7.38 18.22 9.77
N VAL A 157 6.06 18.19 9.98
CA VAL A 157 5.06 18.39 8.92
C VAL A 157 4.37 19.74 9.14
N ASN A 158 4.70 20.72 8.30
CA ASN A 158 4.09 22.03 8.29
C ASN A 158 2.81 22.01 7.43
N ALA A 159 1.74 21.44 7.99
CA ALA A 159 0.47 21.30 7.28
C ALA A 159 -0.22 22.65 7.05
N VAL A 160 -0.74 22.87 5.85
CA VAL A 160 -1.55 24.05 5.47
C VAL A 160 -3.02 23.70 5.22
N GLY A 161 -3.37 22.43 5.32
CA GLY A 161 -4.71 21.91 5.15
C GLY A 161 -4.72 20.39 5.24
N GLU A 162 -5.81 19.79 4.79
CA GLU A 162 -6.00 18.34 4.76
C GLU A 162 -6.64 17.92 3.43
N VAL A 163 -6.41 16.66 3.04
CA VAL A 163 -7.04 16.03 1.89
C VAL A 163 -7.73 14.74 2.32
N HIS A 164 -8.96 14.55 1.85
CA HIS A 164 -9.68 13.29 1.99
C HIS A 164 -9.34 12.38 0.81
N ILE A 165 -9.09 11.11 1.08
CA ILE A 165 -8.83 10.07 0.07
C ILE A 165 -9.81 8.93 0.31
N PRO A 166 -10.73 8.64 -0.63
CA PRO A 166 -11.00 9.41 -1.85
C PRO A 166 -11.52 10.82 -1.52
N ASP A 167 -11.32 11.77 -2.45
CA ASP A 167 -11.88 13.13 -2.34
C ASP A 167 -13.40 13.07 -2.57
N PRO A 168 -14.24 13.42 -1.58
CA PRO A 168 -15.69 13.28 -1.67
C PRO A 168 -16.32 14.24 -2.68
N ASP A 169 -15.60 15.28 -3.11
CA ASP A 169 -16.11 16.29 -4.04
C ASP A 169 -15.70 15.99 -5.49
N LYS A 170 -14.84 14.99 -5.71
CA LYS A 170 -14.34 14.60 -7.05
C LYS A 170 -14.94 13.29 -7.49
N ALA A 171 -15.04 13.10 -8.80
CA ALA A 171 -15.54 11.85 -9.38
C ALA A 171 -14.45 10.76 -9.29
N VAL A 172 -13.19 11.17 -9.46
CA VAL A 172 -12.01 10.31 -9.42
C VAL A 172 -10.92 10.94 -8.56
N THR A 173 -10.30 10.12 -7.72
CA THR A 173 -9.07 10.45 -6.99
C THR A 173 -7.95 9.53 -7.45
N VAL A 174 -6.84 10.11 -7.89
CA VAL A 174 -5.60 9.41 -8.18
C VAL A 174 -4.64 9.65 -7.02
N VAL A 175 -3.99 8.60 -6.55
CA VAL A 175 -2.98 8.67 -5.50
C VAL A 175 -1.70 8.03 -5.99
N LEU A 176 -0.59 8.77 -5.93
CA LEU A 176 0.76 8.24 -6.10
C LEU A 176 1.43 8.18 -4.73
N ALA A 177 1.71 6.99 -4.24
CA ALA A 177 2.49 6.76 -3.03
C ALA A 177 3.98 6.86 -3.35
N GLY A 178 4.71 7.70 -2.63
CA GLY A 178 6.13 7.91 -2.91
C GLY A 178 6.87 8.50 -1.72
N LEU A 179 8.05 9.07 -2.00
CA LEU A 179 8.84 9.84 -1.05
C LEU A 179 9.66 10.90 -1.80
N ALA A 180 10.07 11.95 -1.10
CA ALA A 180 10.88 12.99 -1.72
C ALA A 180 12.24 12.44 -2.20
N GLY A 181 12.61 12.72 -3.45
CA GLY A 181 13.86 12.23 -4.06
C GLY A 181 13.78 10.84 -4.69
N CYS A 182 12.61 10.19 -4.65
CA CYS A 182 12.37 8.95 -5.39
C CYS A 182 12.37 9.21 -6.90
N SER A 183 13.34 8.67 -7.64
CA SER A 183 13.49 8.99 -9.07
C SER A 183 12.32 8.51 -9.93
N THR A 184 11.78 7.32 -9.67
CA THR A 184 10.64 6.75 -10.43
C THR A 184 9.35 7.49 -10.09
N CYS A 185 9.08 7.70 -8.80
CA CYS A 185 7.95 8.49 -8.33
C CYS A 185 7.98 9.91 -8.91
N GLY A 186 9.16 10.51 -9.07
CA GLY A 186 9.30 11.85 -9.64
C GLY A 186 8.89 11.93 -11.11
N VAL A 187 9.28 10.93 -11.91
CA VAL A 187 8.85 10.85 -13.32
C VAL A 187 7.33 10.68 -13.41
N GLU A 188 6.75 9.83 -12.58
CA GLU A 188 5.30 9.63 -12.58
C GLU A 188 4.53 10.85 -12.07
N ALA A 189 5.04 11.54 -11.05
CA ALA A 189 4.46 12.79 -10.59
C ALA A 189 4.45 13.87 -11.69
N GLN A 190 5.46 13.91 -12.57
CA GLN A 190 5.45 14.81 -13.73
C GLN A 190 4.36 14.43 -14.75
N TYR A 191 4.20 13.13 -15.03
CA TYR A 191 3.11 12.66 -15.88
C TYR A 191 1.75 13.06 -15.33
N LEU A 192 1.53 12.81 -14.04
CA LEU A 192 0.29 13.15 -13.35
C LEU A 192 0.05 14.67 -13.30
N SER A 193 1.11 15.47 -13.14
CA SER A 193 1.04 16.95 -13.23
C SER A 193 0.51 17.38 -14.60
N ASN A 194 1.12 16.89 -15.68
CA ASN A 194 0.69 17.20 -17.05
C ASN A 194 -0.76 16.76 -17.32
N ILE A 195 -1.14 15.59 -16.80
CA ILE A 195 -2.51 15.08 -16.91
C ILE A 195 -3.50 16.01 -16.19
N LEU A 196 -3.16 16.47 -14.98
CA LEU A 196 -4.04 17.38 -14.23
C LEU A 196 -4.22 18.72 -14.94
N ASP A 197 -3.17 19.24 -15.59
CA ASP A 197 -3.26 20.47 -16.38
C ASP A 197 -4.18 20.30 -17.60
N ASP A 198 -4.13 19.14 -18.26
CA ASP A 198 -4.98 18.85 -19.42
C ASP A 198 -6.45 18.58 -19.05
N TYR A 199 -6.69 17.83 -17.97
CA TYR A 199 -8.03 17.38 -17.56
C TYR A 199 -8.75 18.41 -16.68
N GLY A 200 -7.97 19.23 -15.97
CA GLY A 200 -8.45 20.15 -14.95
C GLY A 200 -8.88 19.45 -13.66
N SER A 201 -9.02 20.24 -12.61
CA SER A 201 -9.31 19.76 -11.24
C SER A 201 -10.81 19.71 -10.89
N GLN A 202 -11.71 19.86 -11.87
CA GLN A 202 -13.16 19.91 -11.59
C GLN A 202 -13.66 18.56 -11.05
N ASN A 203 -13.38 17.47 -11.77
CA ASN A 203 -13.84 16.12 -11.46
C ASN A 203 -12.72 15.16 -11.04
N LEU A 204 -11.47 15.63 -11.08
CA LEU A 204 -10.27 14.86 -10.82
C LEU A 204 -9.48 15.48 -9.66
N ARG A 205 -9.09 14.66 -8.68
CA ARG A 205 -8.04 14.97 -7.70
C ARG A 205 -6.84 14.08 -8.00
N ILE A 206 -5.65 14.65 -7.95
CA ILE A 206 -4.41 13.87 -7.91
C ILE A 206 -3.65 14.26 -6.64
N VAL A 207 -3.27 13.24 -5.86
CA VAL A 207 -2.54 13.38 -4.61
C VAL A 207 -1.22 12.61 -4.67
N PHE A 208 -0.10 13.27 -4.42
CA PHE A 208 1.14 12.59 -4.07
C PHE A 208 1.17 12.41 -2.55
N VAL A 209 1.41 11.20 -2.07
CA VAL A 209 1.49 10.89 -0.64
C VAL A 209 2.91 10.42 -0.31
N ASP A 210 3.61 11.17 0.54
CA ASP A 210 4.83 10.69 1.18
C ASP A 210 4.45 9.66 2.26
N VAL A 211 4.68 8.37 1.97
CA VAL A 211 4.21 7.23 2.80
C VAL A 211 5.16 6.84 3.93
N TYR A 212 6.29 7.55 4.07
CA TYR A 212 7.25 7.32 5.16
C TYR A 212 7.58 8.58 5.94
N ASN A 213 7.34 9.77 5.37
CA ASN A 213 7.68 11.06 5.96
C ASN A 213 9.14 11.11 6.46
N TRP A 214 10.07 10.44 5.80
CA TRP A 214 11.45 10.37 6.29
C TRP A 214 12.22 11.67 6.00
N SER A 215 11.88 12.37 4.93
CA SER A 215 12.52 13.63 4.57
C SER A 215 11.85 14.85 5.18
N GLY A 216 10.59 14.76 5.59
CA GLY A 216 9.80 15.89 6.09
C GLY A 216 9.21 16.78 5.01
N SER A 217 8.32 17.66 5.45
CA SER A 217 7.48 18.49 4.57
C SER A 217 8.25 19.48 3.69
N ASP A 218 9.37 20.05 4.17
CA ASP A 218 10.16 21.00 3.40
C ASP A 218 10.86 20.33 2.19
N ASN A 219 11.39 19.13 2.40
CA ASN A 219 12.00 18.34 1.33
C ASN A 219 10.97 17.85 0.31
N LEU A 220 9.76 17.51 0.78
CA LEU A 220 8.65 17.17 -0.11
C LEU A 220 8.22 18.37 -0.97
N ALA A 221 8.16 19.56 -0.37
CA ALA A 221 7.88 20.81 -1.10
C ALA A 221 8.97 21.13 -2.13
N TRP A 222 10.26 20.98 -1.79
CA TRP A 222 11.37 21.10 -2.73
C TRP A 222 11.24 20.14 -3.89
N PHE A 223 10.93 18.87 -3.60
CA PHE A 223 10.78 17.85 -4.63
C PHE A 223 9.65 18.18 -5.61
N ALA A 224 8.49 18.63 -5.11
CA ALA A 224 7.38 19.11 -5.93
C ALA A 224 7.80 20.25 -6.89
N ASN A 225 8.64 21.18 -6.42
CA ASN A 225 9.12 22.31 -7.22
C ASN A 225 10.14 21.88 -8.29
N VAL A 226 11.11 21.04 -7.93
CA VAL A 226 12.13 20.54 -8.88
C VAL A 226 11.48 19.75 -10.03
N LEU A 227 10.39 19.05 -9.73
CA LEU A 227 9.63 18.29 -10.73
C LEU A 227 8.71 19.15 -11.58
N ASP A 228 8.47 20.43 -11.23
CA ASP A 228 7.39 21.25 -11.80
C ASP A 228 6.00 20.59 -11.68
N ALA A 229 5.76 19.96 -10.52
CA ALA A 229 4.52 19.23 -10.20
C ALA A 229 3.77 19.87 -9.01
N THR A 230 3.89 21.19 -8.87
CA THR A 230 3.29 21.96 -7.75
C THR A 230 1.78 22.12 -7.84
N ASN A 231 1.17 21.80 -8.99
CA ASN A 231 -0.27 21.74 -9.22
C ASN A 231 -0.95 20.52 -8.58
N LEU A 232 -0.18 19.48 -8.23
CA LEU A 232 -0.68 18.31 -7.50
C LEU A 232 -0.96 18.66 -6.04
N THR A 233 -1.80 17.85 -5.39
CA THR A 233 -1.93 17.90 -3.93
C THR A 233 -0.82 17.06 -3.30
N TRP A 234 0.00 17.65 -2.44
CA TRP A 234 1.10 16.95 -1.78
C TRP A 234 0.75 16.73 -0.30
N ALA A 235 0.65 15.46 0.09
CA ALA A 235 0.23 15.04 1.42
C ALA A 235 1.26 14.09 2.05
N VAL A 236 1.15 13.92 3.37
CA VAL A 236 2.09 13.11 4.15
C VAL A 236 1.32 12.10 4.99
N ASP A 237 1.70 10.83 4.91
CA ASP A 237 1.21 9.81 5.84
C ASP A 237 2.04 9.84 7.12
N THR A 238 1.53 10.50 8.16
CA THR A 238 2.27 10.69 9.42
C THR A 238 2.10 9.55 10.41
N THR A 239 1.13 8.66 10.19
CA THR A 239 0.75 7.59 11.12
C THR A 239 0.84 6.20 10.50
N ASP A 240 1.38 6.09 9.29
CA ASP A 240 1.38 4.88 8.45
C ASP A 240 -0.02 4.32 8.13
N THR A 241 -1.08 5.00 8.55
CA THR A 241 -2.45 4.50 8.46
C THR A 241 -2.91 4.43 7.02
N PHE A 242 -2.55 5.41 6.19
CA PHE A 242 -2.91 5.36 4.77
C PHE A 242 -2.20 4.21 4.08
N ARG A 243 -0.88 4.08 4.29
CA ARG A 243 -0.07 3.00 3.73
C ARG A 243 -0.64 1.63 4.08
N ASP A 244 -0.95 1.42 5.36
CA ASP A 244 -1.46 0.14 5.86
C ASP A 244 -2.90 -0.13 5.37
N THR A 245 -3.77 0.89 5.36
CA THR A 245 -5.17 0.77 4.93
C THR A 245 -5.28 0.41 3.47
N TYR A 246 -4.49 1.05 2.62
CA TYR A 246 -4.53 0.83 1.18
C TYR A 246 -3.51 -0.20 0.71
N ALA A 247 -2.71 -0.80 1.60
CA ALA A 247 -1.66 -1.75 1.27
C ALA A 247 -0.80 -1.27 0.08
N VAL A 248 -0.29 -0.04 0.18
CA VAL A 248 0.58 0.58 -0.83
C VAL A 248 2.02 0.65 -0.32
N ASP A 249 2.97 0.74 -1.25
CA ASP A 249 4.37 1.06 -0.96
C ASP A 249 4.80 2.23 -1.86
N VAL A 250 6.03 2.68 -1.73
CA VAL A 250 6.63 3.65 -2.64
C VAL A 250 6.53 3.15 -4.08
N ASP A 251 6.17 4.05 -5.00
CA ASP A 251 5.94 3.80 -6.43
C ASP A 251 4.58 3.13 -6.74
N SER A 252 3.67 3.00 -5.76
CA SER A 252 2.30 2.54 -6.01
C SER A 252 1.39 3.68 -6.48
N THR A 253 0.68 3.48 -7.58
CA THR A 253 -0.43 4.34 -7.99
C THR A 253 -1.78 3.67 -7.83
N LEU A 254 -2.75 4.42 -7.29
CA LEU A 254 -4.15 4.05 -7.14
C LEU A 254 -5.03 5.02 -7.92
N ILE A 255 -6.02 4.50 -8.62
CA ILE A 255 -7.12 5.31 -9.18
C ILE A 255 -8.40 4.78 -8.57
N MET A 256 -9.16 5.64 -7.91
CA MET A 256 -10.38 5.27 -7.21
C MET A 256 -11.52 6.23 -7.49
N ASN A 257 -12.75 5.72 -7.42
CA ASN A 257 -13.95 6.56 -7.47
C ASN A 257 -14.25 7.20 -6.10
N ARG A 258 -15.26 8.07 -6.08
CA ARG A 258 -15.70 8.79 -4.88
C ARG A 258 -16.13 7.86 -3.74
N GLU A 259 -16.68 6.70 -4.06
CA GLU A 259 -17.12 5.70 -3.09
C GLU A 259 -15.94 4.91 -2.48
N GLY A 260 -14.72 5.14 -2.95
CA GLY A 260 -13.50 4.48 -2.46
C GLY A 260 -13.18 3.17 -3.17
N ASN A 261 -13.87 2.85 -4.26
CA ASN A 261 -13.53 1.68 -5.07
C ASN A 261 -12.27 1.94 -5.86
N ILE A 262 -11.28 1.09 -5.67
CA ILE A 262 -10.04 1.11 -6.45
C ILE A 262 -10.36 0.51 -7.82
N LEU A 263 -10.32 1.34 -8.85
CA LEU A 263 -10.60 0.98 -10.24
C LEU A 263 -9.32 0.55 -10.97
N TYR A 264 -8.17 1.07 -10.54
CA TYR A 264 -6.85 0.70 -11.04
C TYR A 264 -5.80 0.81 -9.94
N ARG A 265 -4.79 -0.06 -10.02
CA ARG A 265 -3.62 -0.08 -9.15
C ARG A 265 -2.39 -0.57 -9.90
N ASP A 266 -1.25 0.05 -9.61
CA ASP A 266 0.08 -0.49 -9.88
C ASP A 266 1.00 -0.35 -8.65
N ASN A 267 2.22 -0.89 -8.76
CA ASN A 267 3.28 -0.84 -7.74
C ASN A 267 4.64 -0.53 -8.39
N PHE A 268 4.63 0.16 -9.52
CA PHE A 268 5.81 0.54 -10.29
C PHE A 268 5.45 1.68 -11.22
N ILE A 269 6.46 2.43 -11.66
CA ILE A 269 6.30 3.50 -12.63
C ILE A 269 5.43 3.12 -13.84
N THR A 270 4.33 3.84 -14.01
CA THR A 270 3.40 3.66 -15.14
C THR A 270 3.62 4.73 -16.20
N GLU A 271 3.62 4.32 -17.47
CA GLU A 271 3.73 5.25 -18.60
C GLU A 271 2.53 6.22 -18.63
N GLU A 272 2.78 7.49 -18.96
CA GLU A 272 1.76 8.54 -19.01
C GLU A 272 0.52 8.17 -19.84
N ALA A 273 0.71 7.50 -20.98
CA ALA A 273 -0.38 7.08 -21.85
C ALA A 273 -1.33 6.09 -21.14
N THR A 274 -0.78 5.16 -20.37
CA THR A 274 -1.55 4.20 -19.58
C THR A 274 -2.30 4.92 -18.45
N LEU A 275 -1.66 5.86 -17.74
CA LEU A 275 -2.33 6.64 -16.69
C LEU A 275 -3.53 7.42 -17.25
N ARG A 276 -3.36 8.07 -18.40
CA ARG A 276 -4.46 8.77 -19.11
C ARG A 276 -5.61 7.84 -19.44
N GLU A 277 -5.31 6.68 -20.03
CA GLU A 277 -6.33 5.68 -20.36
C GLU A 277 -7.10 5.21 -19.12
N GLN A 278 -6.41 4.91 -18.02
CA GLN A 278 -7.06 4.44 -16.80
C GLN A 278 -7.89 5.55 -16.11
N ILE A 279 -7.42 6.81 -16.17
CA ILE A 279 -8.18 7.96 -15.67
C ILE A 279 -9.43 8.20 -16.51
N ASP A 280 -9.35 8.08 -17.84
CA ASP A 280 -10.52 8.19 -18.74
C ASP A 280 -11.55 7.11 -18.41
N LEU A 281 -11.11 5.86 -18.26
CA LEU A 281 -11.99 4.74 -17.89
C LEU A 281 -12.64 4.98 -16.52
N ALA A 282 -11.89 5.49 -15.54
CA ALA A 282 -12.41 5.82 -14.23
C ALA A 282 -13.45 6.96 -14.28
N LEU A 283 -13.18 8.04 -15.02
CA LEU A 283 -14.10 9.16 -15.18
C LEU A 283 -15.40 8.75 -15.87
N GLN A 284 -15.34 7.85 -16.86
CA GLN A 284 -16.52 7.31 -17.54
C GLN A 284 -17.37 6.42 -16.62
N GLN A 285 -16.74 5.67 -15.70
CA GLN A 285 -17.45 4.82 -14.74
C GLN A 285 -18.06 5.60 -13.58
N SER A 286 -17.51 6.78 -13.27
CA SER A 286 -17.96 7.66 -12.17
C SER A 286 -18.94 8.77 -12.62
N GLY A 287 -19.20 8.90 -13.92
CA GLY A 287 -20.15 9.89 -14.48
C GLY A 287 -21.57 9.36 -14.60
#